data_AF-A0A9P9FEN3-F1
#
_entry.id   AF-A0A9P9FEN3-F1
#
_cell.length_a   1.000
_cell.length_b   1.000
_cell.length_c   1.000
_cell.angle_alpha   90.00
_cell.angle_beta   90.00
_cell.angle_gamma   90.00
#
_symmetry.space_group_name_H-M   'P 1'
#
loop_
_entity.id
_entity.type
_entity.pdbx_description
1 polymer ?
#
loop_
_entity_poly.entity_id
_entity_poly.type
_entity_poly.pdbx_seq_one_letter_code
_entity_poly.pdbx_strand_id
1 'polypeptide(L)'
;ITISTTFSQSKTNCPIGLHKYTRTSNPNRQGRPQSENIEKGIACLQKAKHALAFSSRKFAMAVILPNLGHGSHVISFADVCGGAYRYFTRVATAHNVRVTFVKNMEQAWSLSSNPKKKPR
;
A
#
# COMPACT_ATOMS: atom_id res chain seq x y z
N ILE A 1 -19.65 -8.33 -12.99
CA ILE A 1 -19.23 -7.34 -11.97
C ILE A 1 -20.10 -7.54 -10.73
N THR A 2 -19.51 -7.79 -9.56
CA THR A 2 -20.24 -7.99 -8.30
C THR A 2 -20.30 -6.70 -7.49
N ILE A 3 -21.49 -6.30 -7.05
CA ILE A 3 -21.72 -5.08 -6.24
C ILE A 3 -22.36 -5.37 -4.87
N SER A 4 -22.60 -6.64 -4.53
CA SER A 4 -23.10 -7.01 -3.20
C SER A 4 -22.16 -6.54 -2.10
N THR A 5 -22.70 -6.14 -0.96
CA THR A 5 -21.90 -5.71 0.21
C THR A 5 -21.61 -6.86 1.17
N THR A 6 -22.52 -7.84 1.25
CA THR A 6 -22.45 -9.04 2.10
C THR A 6 -22.71 -10.31 1.29
N PHE A 7 -22.31 -11.46 1.83
CA PHE A 7 -22.53 -12.77 1.22
C PHE A 7 -23.21 -13.71 2.23
N SER A 8 -23.96 -14.69 1.71
CA SER A 8 -24.73 -15.61 2.54
C SER A 8 -23.83 -16.47 3.44
N GLN A 9 -24.31 -16.77 4.65
CA GLN A 9 -23.63 -17.59 5.65
C GLN A 9 -24.59 -18.68 6.12
N SER A 10 -24.11 -19.91 6.27
CA SER A 10 -24.95 -21.03 6.72
C SER A 10 -25.27 -20.95 8.21
N LYS A 11 -24.31 -20.45 9.00
CA LYS A 11 -24.41 -20.13 10.43
C LYS A 11 -23.46 -18.96 10.73
N THR A 12 -23.51 -18.41 11.94
CA THR A 12 -22.61 -17.35 12.38
C THR A 12 -21.15 -17.73 12.14
N ASN A 13 -20.42 -16.88 11.41
CA ASN A 13 -19.02 -17.08 11.03
C ASN A 13 -18.73 -18.23 10.04
N CYS A 14 -19.78 -18.84 9.46
CA CYS A 14 -19.68 -19.92 8.46
C CYS A 14 -20.15 -19.43 7.07
N PRO A 15 -19.26 -18.82 6.25
CA PRO A 15 -19.64 -18.27 4.96
C PRO A 15 -19.90 -19.38 3.94
N ILE A 16 -20.85 -19.12 3.04
CA ILE A 16 -21.06 -19.95 1.86
C ILE A 16 -20.12 -19.43 0.77
N GLY A 17 -18.97 -20.09 0.63
CA GLY A 17 -17.90 -19.69 -0.28
C GLY A 17 -16.81 -18.84 0.38
N LEU A 18 -16.02 -18.13 -0.45
CA LEU A 18 -14.79 -17.46 0.00
C LEU A 18 -14.98 -16.06 0.60
N HIS A 19 -16.12 -15.43 0.34
CA HIS A 19 -16.34 -14.02 0.67
C HIS A 19 -17.39 -13.90 1.78
N LYS A 20 -17.13 -13.00 2.74
CA LYS A 20 -18.04 -12.66 3.85
C LYS A 20 -18.59 -11.24 3.69
N TYR A 21 -17.68 -10.31 3.45
CA TYR A 21 -17.94 -8.89 3.41
C TYR A 21 -17.03 -8.21 2.38
N THR A 22 -17.62 -7.40 1.51
CA THR A 22 -16.97 -6.89 0.29
C THR A 22 -15.75 -6.02 0.54
N ARG A 23 -15.71 -5.31 1.67
CA ARG A 23 -14.54 -4.51 2.08
C ARG A 23 -13.31 -5.39 2.30
N THR A 24 -13.49 -6.53 2.96
CA THR A 24 -12.41 -7.50 3.24
C THR A 24 -11.98 -8.18 1.95
N SER A 25 -12.92 -8.81 1.24
CA SER A 25 -12.67 -9.47 -0.04
C SER A 25 -13.94 -9.48 -0.88
N ASN A 26 -13.79 -9.43 -2.20
CA ASN A 26 -14.90 -9.58 -3.13
C ASN A 26 -14.45 -10.25 -4.43
N PRO A 27 -15.40 -10.81 -5.21
CA PRO A 27 -15.08 -11.53 -6.43
C PRO A 27 -14.29 -10.71 -7.44
N ASN A 28 -14.54 -9.40 -7.55
CA ASN A 28 -13.89 -8.55 -8.55
C ASN A 28 -12.40 -8.30 -8.22
N ARG A 29 -12.05 -8.27 -6.91
CA ARG A 29 -10.68 -8.03 -6.43
C ARG A 29 -9.84 -9.31 -6.35
N GLN A 30 -10.35 -10.32 -5.64
CA GLN A 30 -9.60 -11.53 -5.29
C GLN A 30 -10.09 -12.80 -6.00
N GLY A 31 -11.37 -12.79 -6.38
CA GLY A 31 -12.13 -13.87 -7.02
C GLY A 31 -11.91 -15.27 -6.47
N ARG A 32 -12.38 -16.25 -7.24
CA ARG A 32 -12.31 -17.67 -6.90
C ARG A 32 -10.97 -18.29 -7.33
N PRO A 33 -10.59 -19.46 -6.80
CA PRO A 33 -9.52 -20.26 -7.37
C PRO A 33 -9.92 -20.52 -8.83
N GLN A 34 -8.99 -20.32 -9.79
CA GLN A 34 -9.18 -20.43 -11.24
C GLN A 34 -9.82 -19.24 -11.98
N SER A 35 -10.22 -18.15 -11.31
CA SER A 35 -10.65 -16.91 -11.99
C SER A 35 -9.52 -15.86 -12.01
N GLU A 36 -9.35 -15.20 -13.16
CA GLU A 36 -8.50 -14.01 -13.31
C GLU A 36 -9.19 -12.80 -12.68
N ASN A 37 -8.51 -12.15 -11.73
CA ASN A 37 -9.03 -10.98 -11.02
C ASN A 37 -7.96 -9.90 -10.96
N ILE A 38 -8.35 -8.66 -10.66
CA ILE A 38 -7.46 -7.51 -10.83
C ILE A 38 -6.20 -7.60 -9.95
N GLU A 39 -6.30 -8.09 -8.72
CA GLU A 39 -5.12 -8.22 -7.83
C GLU A 39 -4.14 -9.28 -8.35
N LYS A 40 -4.65 -10.42 -8.84
CA LYS A 40 -3.79 -11.47 -9.44
C LYS A 40 -3.19 -11.04 -10.76
N GLY A 41 -3.98 -10.38 -11.62
CA GLY A 41 -3.51 -9.86 -12.90
C GLY A 41 -2.40 -8.83 -12.72
N ILE A 42 -2.58 -7.85 -11.82
CA ILE A 42 -1.54 -6.86 -11.49
C ILE A 42 -0.31 -7.52 -10.88
N ALA A 43 -0.47 -8.49 -9.98
CA ALA A 43 0.66 -9.22 -9.41
C ALA A 43 1.49 -9.94 -10.50
N CYS A 44 0.82 -10.61 -11.44
CA CYS A 44 1.46 -11.28 -12.57
C CYS A 44 2.21 -10.29 -13.47
N LEU A 45 1.57 -9.18 -13.85
CA LEU A 45 2.17 -8.13 -14.69
C LEU A 45 3.41 -7.49 -14.05
N GLN A 46 3.41 -7.34 -12.73
CA GLN A 46 4.52 -6.76 -11.97
C GLN A 46 5.55 -7.81 -11.52
N LYS A 47 5.40 -9.08 -11.93
CA LYS A 47 6.23 -10.21 -11.45
C LYS A 47 6.30 -10.30 -9.91
N ALA A 48 5.22 -9.91 -9.23
CA ALA A 48 5.10 -9.91 -7.79
C ALA A 48 4.30 -11.12 -7.29
N LYS A 49 4.54 -11.55 -6.05
CA LYS A 49 3.78 -12.65 -5.41
C LYS A 49 2.34 -12.24 -5.07
N HIS A 50 2.14 -10.98 -4.71
CA HIS A 50 0.86 -10.44 -4.25
C HIS A 50 0.67 -9.01 -4.78
N ALA A 51 -0.59 -8.60 -4.94
CA ALA A 51 -0.96 -7.20 -5.11
C ALA A 51 -2.24 -6.92 -4.33
N LEU A 52 -2.44 -5.65 -3.97
CA LEU A 52 -3.61 -5.17 -3.23
C LEU A 52 -4.21 -3.98 -3.97
N ALA A 53 -5.51 -4.02 -4.23
CA ALA A 53 -6.22 -2.92 -4.86
C ALA A 53 -6.74 -1.94 -3.78
N PHE A 54 -6.41 -0.67 -3.93
CA PHE A 54 -6.84 0.42 -3.04
C PHE A 54 -7.71 1.43 -3.79
N SER A 55 -8.49 2.21 -3.05
CA SER A 55 -9.31 3.30 -3.60
C SER A 55 -8.48 4.40 -4.26
N SER A 56 -7.25 4.64 -3.78
CA SER A 56 -6.31 5.60 -4.36
C SER A 56 -4.87 5.32 -3.91
N ARG A 57 -3.91 5.92 -4.62
CA ARG A 57 -2.48 5.89 -4.25
C ARG A 57 -2.22 6.46 -2.85
N LYS A 58 -2.94 7.51 -2.44
CA LYS A 58 -2.79 8.10 -1.09
C LYS A 58 -3.27 7.15 -0.01
N PHE A 59 -4.34 6.40 -0.26
CA PHE A 59 -4.80 5.39 0.68
C PHE A 59 -3.81 4.22 0.78
N ALA A 60 -3.17 3.82 -0.33
CA ALA A 60 -2.08 2.85 -0.29
C ALA A 60 -0.91 3.34 0.60
N MET A 61 -0.50 4.60 0.46
CA MET A 61 0.52 5.21 1.34
C MET A 61 0.07 5.25 2.82
N ALA A 62 -1.21 5.54 3.06
CA ALA A 62 -1.77 5.56 4.41
C ALA A 62 -1.86 4.18 5.07
N VAL A 63 -1.93 3.11 4.29
CA VAL A 63 -1.79 1.75 4.80
C VAL A 63 -0.32 1.41 5.03
N ILE A 64 0.59 1.78 4.12
CA ILE A 64 2.00 1.35 4.19
C ILE A 64 2.77 2.09 5.29
N LEU A 65 2.71 3.43 5.33
CA LEU A 65 3.63 4.21 6.17
C LEU A 65 3.47 4.00 7.68
N PRO A 66 2.24 3.89 8.24
CA PRO A 66 2.10 3.61 9.67
C PRO A 66 2.66 2.25 10.10
N ASN A 67 2.79 1.29 9.17
CA ASN A 67 3.39 -0.02 9.46
C ASN A 67 4.93 0.01 9.55
N LEU A 68 5.58 1.13 9.25
CA LEU A 68 7.05 1.25 9.34
C LEU A 68 7.56 1.31 10.79
N GLY A 69 6.69 1.51 11.78
CA GLY A 69 7.07 1.67 13.18
C GLY A 69 7.46 3.13 13.53
N HIS A 70 7.40 3.46 14.83
CA HIS A 70 7.72 4.80 15.32
C HIS A 70 9.21 5.13 15.15
N GLY A 71 9.51 6.36 14.72
CA GLY A 71 10.88 6.85 14.56
C GLY A 71 11.56 6.42 13.26
N SER A 72 10.84 5.71 12.39
CA SER A 72 11.32 5.26 11.09
C SER A 72 11.62 6.41 10.15
N HIS A 73 12.54 6.15 9.22
CA HIS A 73 13.04 7.12 8.26
C HIS A 73 12.80 6.62 6.83
N VAL A 74 12.13 7.44 6.03
CA VAL A 74 11.82 7.17 4.63
C VAL A 74 12.67 8.09 3.76
N ILE A 75 13.29 7.52 2.75
CA ILE A 75 13.98 8.26 1.69
C ILE A 75 13.09 8.24 0.45
N SER A 76 12.81 9.40 -0.12
CA SER A 76 11.99 9.54 -1.33
C SER A 76 12.66 10.47 -2.33
N PHE A 77 12.40 10.30 -3.62
CA PHE A 77 12.87 11.27 -4.61
C PHE A 77 12.14 12.61 -4.46
N ALA A 78 12.83 13.71 -4.73
CA ALA A 78 12.24 15.04 -4.68
C ALA A 78 11.18 15.24 -5.77
N ASP A 79 11.38 14.60 -6.94
CA ASP A 79 10.45 14.62 -8.06
C ASP A 79 9.37 13.53 -7.93
N VAL A 80 8.61 13.59 -6.83
CA VAL A 80 7.42 12.77 -6.63
C VAL A 80 6.18 13.61 -6.85
N CYS A 81 5.09 12.97 -7.29
CA CYS A 81 3.85 13.70 -7.52
C CYS A 81 3.41 14.47 -6.26
N GLY A 82 2.87 15.69 -6.44
CA GLY A 82 2.56 16.59 -5.31
C GLY A 82 1.62 15.99 -4.25
N GLY A 83 0.78 15.03 -4.64
CA GLY A 83 -0.05 14.27 -3.70
C GLY A 83 0.76 13.41 -2.72
N ALA A 84 1.83 12.76 -3.20
CA ALA A 84 2.76 11.98 -2.38
C ALA A 84 3.61 12.91 -1.51
N TYR A 85 4.15 13.98 -2.09
CA TYR A 85 4.91 14.99 -1.37
C TYR A 85 4.13 15.57 -0.18
N ARG A 86 2.87 15.96 -0.40
CA ARG A 86 1.99 16.46 0.66
C ARG A 86 1.69 15.39 1.72
N TYR A 87 1.56 14.13 1.34
CA TYR A 87 1.36 13.05 2.32
C TYR A 87 2.59 12.89 3.23
N PHE A 88 3.78 12.82 2.65
CA PHE A 88 5.03 12.71 3.40
C PHE A 88 5.30 13.88 4.33
N THR A 89 5.00 15.11 3.91
CA THR A 89 5.29 16.32 4.69
C THR A 89 4.24 16.63 5.76
N ARG A 90 2.95 16.36 5.48
CA ARG A 90 1.84 16.75 6.39
C ARG A 90 1.24 15.60 7.18
N VAL A 91 1.29 14.36 6.69
CA VAL A 91 0.61 13.21 7.31
C VAL A 91 1.61 12.25 7.92
N ALA A 92 2.69 11.89 7.21
CA ALA A 92 3.67 10.94 7.74
C ALA A 92 4.38 11.47 9.00
N THR A 93 4.60 12.78 9.09
CA THR A 93 5.17 13.46 10.27
C THR A 93 4.32 13.26 11.53
N ALA A 94 2.99 13.23 11.41
CA ALA A 94 2.09 12.94 12.53
C ALA A 94 2.22 11.50 13.06
N HIS A 95 2.71 10.58 12.23
CA HIS A 95 3.01 9.19 12.61
C HIS A 95 4.46 8.99 13.09
N ASN A 96 5.19 10.07 13.40
CA ASN A 96 6.61 10.04 13.78
C ASN A 96 7.50 9.35 12.73
N VAL A 97 7.15 9.48 11.45
CA VAL A 97 7.96 9.04 10.32
C VAL A 97 8.71 10.25 9.76
N ARG A 98 10.05 10.19 9.80
CA ARG A 98 10.89 11.20 9.17
C ARG A 98 11.00 10.91 7.68
N VAL A 99 10.91 11.94 6.84
CA VAL A 99 11.08 11.79 5.39
C VAL A 99 12.19 12.70 4.91
N THR A 100 13.10 12.16 4.10
CA THR A 100 14.15 12.93 3.43
C THR A 100 14.00 12.80 1.92
N PHE A 101 13.98 13.94 1.24
CA PHE A 101 13.89 14.02 -0.21
C PHE A 101 15.29 14.10 -0.83
N VAL A 102 15.54 13.29 -1.85
CA VAL A 102 16.82 13.23 -2.58
C VAL A 102 16.64 13.52 -4.06
N LYS A 103 17.66 14.08 -4.70
CA LYS A 103 17.61 14.41 -6.14
C LYS A 103 17.99 13.24 -7.03
N ASN A 104 18.86 12.36 -6.56
CA ASN A 104 19.42 11.26 -7.34
C ASN A 104 19.69 10.02 -6.47
N MET A 105 20.00 8.92 -7.15
CA MET A 105 20.19 7.63 -6.48
C MET A 105 21.46 7.57 -5.63
N GLU A 106 22.51 8.31 -6.00
CA GLU A 106 23.75 8.40 -5.22
C GLU A 106 23.50 8.97 -3.82
N GLN A 107 22.70 10.04 -3.73
CA GLN A 107 22.28 10.60 -2.45
C GLN A 107 21.46 9.60 -1.63
N ALA A 108 20.53 8.88 -2.27
CA ALA A 108 19.73 7.85 -1.60
C ALA A 108 20.63 6.77 -0.99
N TRP A 109 21.62 6.30 -1.74
CA TRP A 109 22.57 5.27 -1.28
C TRP A 109 23.46 5.76 -0.14
N SER A 110 23.94 7.00 -0.21
CA SER A 110 24.77 7.60 0.84
C SER A 110 24.02 7.71 2.17
N LEU A 111 22.74 8.08 2.13
CA LEU A 111 21.87 8.19 3.30
C LEU A 111 21.53 6.82 3.91
N SER A 112 21.26 5.83 3.05
CA SER A 112 21.02 4.45 3.49
C SER A 112 22.23 3.86 4.22
N SER A 113 23.43 4.15 3.72
CA SER A 113 24.70 3.64 4.29
C SER A 113 25.13 4.36 5.56
N ASN A 114 24.70 5.61 5.78
CA ASN A 114 24.98 6.37 7.00
C ASN A 114 23.77 7.25 7.39
N PRO A 115 22.85 6.74 8.23
CA PRO A 115 21.59 7.42 8.56
C PRO A 115 21.76 8.77 9.27
N LYS A 116 22.95 9.07 9.81
CA LYS A 116 23.26 10.34 10.50
C LYS A 116 23.65 11.46 9.54
N LYS A 117 23.93 11.14 8.27
CA LYS A 117 24.35 12.13 7.27
C LYS A 117 23.11 12.92 6.84
N LYS A 118 23.00 14.20 7.22
CA LYS A 118 21.93 15.06 6.70
C LYS A 118 22.28 15.52 5.29
N PRO A 119 21.35 15.50 4.32
CA PRO A 119 21.59 16.16 3.04
C PRO A 119 21.80 17.66 3.28
N ARG A 120 22.77 18.25 2.57
CA ARG A 120 22.99 19.69 2.52
C ARG A 120 21.92 20.37 1.67
#